data_AF-A0A3M1J0R9-F1
#
_entry.id   AF-A0A3M1J0R9-F1
#
_cell.length_a   1.000
_cell.length_b   1.000
_cell.length_c   1.000
_cell.angle_alpha   90.00
_cell.angle_beta   90.00
_cell.angle_gamma   90.00
#
_symmetry.space_group_name_H-M   'P 1'
#
loop_
_entity.id
_entity.type
_entity.pdbx_description
1 polymer ?
#
loop_
_entity_poly.entity_id
_entity_poly.type
_entity_poly.pdbx_seq_one_letter_code
_entity_poly.pdbx_strand_id
1 'polypeptide(L)'
;MAFLEWELVGPGDPFEELNESPRTRYSAGVLFPRSQEYDETEDGAPEEITADAEEPGDSCLTGDPAESPESSAEASPAVDSWVDHDSTVQLANACLPAAMGLSFIVEADARHLAISVQAATYTKAVDADCRPVWRRQPLEAPALEVDLRAQPFQRLDLTEHLKVDVISRVRQDHSRLVTVSLWNAHPPVGRQRPQVDTCFFQVGFEVTSPRLPFAFREYRLGHHRNHDEEDESLDLLYRNRRAFAIGHGCAADWGMVENG
;
A
#
# COMPACT_ATOMS: atom_id res chain seq x y z
N MET A 1 -7.76 7.82 -16.21
CA MET A 1 -7.00 6.99 -15.26
C MET A 1 -5.53 7.43 -15.20
N ALA A 2 -4.83 7.58 -16.34
CA ALA A 2 -3.40 7.89 -16.37
C ALA A 2 -2.91 9.17 -15.62
N PHE A 3 -3.70 10.25 -15.56
CA PHE A 3 -3.26 11.49 -14.90
C PHE A 3 -3.15 11.36 -13.37
N LEU A 4 -4.12 10.69 -12.73
CA LEU A 4 -4.16 10.49 -11.28
C LEU A 4 -3.11 9.48 -10.80
N GLU A 5 -2.87 8.41 -11.57
CA GLU A 5 -1.79 7.45 -11.29
C GLU A 5 -0.43 8.16 -11.32
N TRP A 6 -0.22 9.01 -12.33
CA TRP A 6 1.00 9.79 -12.47
C TRP A 6 1.21 10.79 -11.32
N GLU A 7 0.14 11.46 -10.87
CA GLU A 7 0.21 12.47 -9.81
C GLU A 7 0.46 11.86 -8.42
N LEU A 8 -0.19 10.73 -8.12
CA LEU A 8 -0.16 10.11 -6.78
C LEU A 8 0.97 9.09 -6.59
N VAL A 9 1.33 8.36 -7.65
CA VAL A 9 2.34 7.28 -7.61
C VAL A 9 3.62 7.67 -8.35
N GLY A 10 3.50 8.39 -9.48
CA GLY A 10 4.63 8.68 -10.36
C GLY A 10 5.20 7.42 -11.05
N PRO A 11 6.43 7.47 -11.59
CA PRO A 11 7.30 8.64 -11.68
C PRO A 11 6.89 9.65 -12.76
N GLY A 12 7.39 10.88 -12.65
CA GLY A 12 7.41 11.87 -13.72
C GLY A 12 8.12 11.40 -14.99
N ASP A 13 9.28 10.78 -14.78
CA ASP A 13 10.24 10.32 -15.79
C ASP A 13 11.00 9.07 -15.26
N PRO A 14 11.42 8.12 -16.12
CA PRO A 14 12.19 6.95 -15.67
C PRO A 14 13.46 7.28 -14.87
N PHE A 15 14.10 8.43 -15.15
CA PHE A 15 15.30 8.94 -14.50
C PHE A 15 15.04 10.25 -13.73
N GLU A 16 13.83 10.42 -13.20
CA GLU A 16 13.41 11.61 -12.46
C GLU A 16 14.40 12.03 -11.37
N GLU A 17 14.62 13.34 -11.28
CA GLU A 17 15.33 14.01 -10.19
C GLU A 17 14.36 14.97 -9.49
N LEU A 18 14.23 14.82 -8.16
CA LEU A 18 13.32 15.63 -7.35
C LEU A 18 14.11 16.61 -6.47
N ASN A 19 13.61 17.84 -6.37
CA ASN A 19 14.16 18.87 -5.46
C ASN A 19 13.55 18.78 -4.04
N GLU A 20 12.56 17.92 -3.85
CA GLU A 20 11.89 17.66 -2.58
C GLU A 20 11.93 16.18 -2.23
N SER A 21 11.60 15.84 -0.98
CA SER A 21 11.58 14.45 -0.54
C SER A 21 10.55 13.63 -1.32
N PRO A 22 10.90 12.44 -1.85
CA PRO A 22 9.93 11.56 -2.52
C PRO A 22 8.75 11.16 -1.61
N ARG A 23 8.96 11.15 -0.28
CA ARG A 23 7.91 10.89 0.72
C ARG A 23 6.87 12.00 0.84
N THR A 24 7.23 13.22 0.44
CA THR A 24 6.35 14.39 0.38
C THR A 24 5.75 14.55 -1.02
N ARG A 25 6.44 14.06 -2.06
CA ARG A 25 5.96 14.10 -3.44
C ARG A 25 4.86 13.07 -3.76
N TYR A 26 4.96 11.88 -3.17
CA TYR A 26 4.11 10.72 -3.50
C TYR A 26 3.27 10.25 -2.32
N SER A 27 1.96 10.16 -2.52
CA SER A 27 0.99 9.73 -1.49
C SER A 27 0.56 8.27 -1.61
N ALA A 28 0.97 7.56 -2.66
CA ALA A 28 0.60 6.18 -2.90
C ALA A 28 1.77 5.38 -3.52
N GLY A 29 1.68 4.05 -3.44
CA GLY A 29 2.71 3.16 -3.98
C GLY A 29 4.03 3.21 -3.22
N VAL A 30 4.01 3.53 -1.92
CA VAL A 30 5.20 3.56 -1.06
C VAL A 30 5.15 2.39 -0.08
N LEU A 31 6.20 1.58 -0.02
CA LEU A 31 6.41 0.57 1.02
C LEU A 31 7.52 1.00 1.96
N PHE A 32 7.15 1.30 3.20
CA PHE A 32 8.05 1.70 4.28
C PHE A 32 8.72 0.48 4.93
N PRO A 33 9.90 0.62 5.56
CA PRO A 33 10.47 -0.44 6.38
C PRO A 33 9.49 -0.83 7.48
N ARG A 34 9.56 -2.09 7.95
CA ARG A 34 8.63 -2.58 8.99
C ARG A 34 8.76 -1.71 10.24
N SER A 35 7.69 -1.09 10.71
CA SER A 35 7.70 -0.39 12.00
C SER A 35 7.58 -1.37 13.17
N GLN A 36 8.09 -0.98 14.33
CA GLN A 36 7.49 -1.35 15.61
C GLN A 36 6.64 -0.14 16.05
N GLU A 37 5.54 -0.38 16.77
CA GLU A 37 4.51 0.60 17.17
C GLU A 37 5.06 2.02 17.37
N TYR A 38 4.54 2.96 16.58
CA TYR A 38 4.79 4.40 16.71
C TYR A 38 3.66 4.96 17.57
N ASP A 39 4.00 5.66 18.65
CA ASP A 39 3.05 6.47 19.42
C ASP A 39 3.14 7.89 18.85
N GLU A 40 2.07 8.36 18.21
CA GLU A 40 2.02 9.66 17.49
C GLU A 40 1.96 10.88 18.44
N THR A 41 2.18 10.69 19.74
CA THR A 41 1.99 11.74 20.76
C THR A 41 3.19 12.68 20.96
N GLU A 42 4.34 12.44 20.33
CA GLU A 42 5.50 13.34 20.42
C GLU A 42 6.10 13.59 19.03
N ASP A 43 5.68 14.66 18.33
CA ASP A 43 6.59 15.63 17.67
C ASP A 43 5.81 16.73 16.90
N GLY A 44 5.00 17.50 17.62
CA GLY A 44 4.19 18.60 17.10
C GLY A 44 4.50 19.97 17.71
N ALA A 45 5.68 20.17 18.32
CA ALA A 45 6.03 21.44 18.95
C ALA A 45 7.33 22.01 18.34
N PRO A 46 7.35 23.26 17.86
CA PRO A 46 8.61 23.94 17.53
C PRO A 46 9.46 24.10 18.81
N GLU A 47 10.78 24.00 18.68
CA GLU A 47 11.75 24.09 19.78
C GLU A 47 11.56 25.35 20.64
N GLU A 48 11.15 25.20 21.91
CA GLU A 48 11.49 26.12 23.01
C GLU A 48 11.67 25.39 24.37
N ILE A 49 12.92 25.42 24.86
CA ILE A 49 13.42 25.55 26.26
C ILE A 49 12.65 24.87 27.43
N THR A 50 13.28 23.80 27.95
CA THR A 50 13.29 23.17 29.31
C THR A 50 12.27 23.56 30.42
N ALA A 51 11.58 22.57 31.01
CA ALA A 51 11.69 22.14 32.43
C ALA A 51 10.69 21.00 32.82
N ASP A 52 11.25 19.92 33.38
CA ASP A 52 10.74 18.84 34.27
C ASP A 52 9.23 18.43 34.40
N ALA A 53 8.99 17.15 34.04
CA ALA A 53 8.42 16.00 34.80
C ALA A 53 6.99 16.02 35.41
N GLU A 54 6.08 15.19 34.86
CA GLU A 54 5.60 13.87 35.38
C GLU A 54 4.23 13.48 34.76
N GLU A 55 4.16 12.28 34.16
CA GLU A 55 2.97 11.47 33.76
C GLU A 55 2.30 10.82 35.01
N PRO A 56 1.13 10.10 34.97
CA PRO A 56 0.51 9.43 33.82
C PRO A 56 -1.04 9.43 33.73
N GLY A 57 -1.61 8.98 32.60
CA GLY A 57 -3.03 8.59 32.54
C GLY A 57 -3.58 8.11 31.19
N ASP A 58 -3.47 6.81 30.96
CA ASP A 58 -4.11 5.92 29.96
C ASP A 58 -5.59 6.23 29.58
N SER A 59 -5.92 6.18 28.28
CA SER A 59 -7.01 5.34 27.69
C SER A 59 -7.63 5.91 26.40
N CYS A 60 -7.76 5.04 25.41
CA CYS A 60 -8.48 5.23 24.17
C CYS A 60 -9.99 4.87 24.32
N LEU A 61 -10.84 5.70 23.70
CA LEU A 61 -12.22 5.44 23.21
C LEU A 61 -13.40 5.46 24.22
N THR A 62 -14.35 6.39 24.04
CA THR A 62 -15.75 6.17 23.58
C THR A 62 -16.73 7.29 24.00
N GLY A 63 -17.64 7.70 23.09
CA GLY A 63 -19.03 8.08 23.42
C GLY A 63 -19.40 9.58 23.59
N ASP A 64 -20.09 10.13 22.59
CA ASP A 64 -20.99 11.32 22.63
C ASP A 64 -22.17 11.17 23.63
N PRO A 65 -23.05 12.18 23.91
CA PRO A 65 -23.00 13.64 23.73
C PRO A 65 -23.43 14.44 24.99
N ALA A 66 -23.29 15.78 24.93
CA ALA A 66 -24.17 16.83 25.52
C ALA A 66 -23.63 17.77 26.65
N GLU A 67 -24.01 19.04 26.42
CA GLU A 67 -24.12 20.24 27.27
C GLU A 67 -22.90 21.16 27.47
N SER A 68 -23.09 22.40 26.98
CA SER A 68 -22.23 23.58 27.05
C SER A 68 -22.10 24.12 28.48
N PRO A 69 -21.07 24.95 28.76
CA PRO A 69 -21.30 26.40 28.69
C PRO A 69 -20.14 27.23 28.10
N GLU A 70 -20.53 28.13 27.20
CA GLU A 70 -20.07 29.51 26.99
C GLU A 70 -18.82 30.04 27.73
N SER A 71 -17.81 30.41 26.93
CA SER A 71 -16.98 31.61 27.15
C SER A 71 -16.37 32.09 25.83
N SER A 72 -16.70 33.34 25.50
CA SER A 72 -16.40 34.07 24.27
C SER A 72 -15.00 34.70 24.25
N ALA A 73 -14.26 34.55 23.15
CA ALA A 73 -13.34 35.57 22.63
C ALA A 73 -12.93 35.31 21.16
N GLU A 74 -13.50 36.13 20.28
CA GLU A 74 -12.92 36.69 19.05
C GLU A 74 -12.61 35.78 17.84
N ALA A 75 -13.55 35.84 16.89
CA ALA A 75 -13.39 35.38 15.52
C ALA A 75 -12.28 36.15 14.79
N SER A 76 -11.31 35.41 14.25
CA SER A 76 -10.48 35.85 13.14
C SER A 76 -10.95 35.17 11.84
N PRO A 77 -10.92 35.88 10.70
CA PRO A 77 -11.71 35.50 9.52
C PRO A 77 -11.20 34.19 8.93
N ALA A 78 -12.14 33.37 8.47
CA ALA A 78 -11.90 32.20 7.66
C ALA A 78 -11.02 32.58 6.46
N VAL A 79 -9.72 32.28 6.57
CA VAL A 79 -8.90 32.05 5.40
C VAL A 79 -9.34 30.69 4.90
N ASP A 80 -9.92 30.67 3.71
CA ASP A 80 -10.17 29.47 2.94
C ASP A 80 -8.78 28.85 2.67
N SER A 81 -8.25 28.12 3.65
CA SER A 81 -6.94 27.50 3.55
C SER A 81 -7.11 26.38 2.55
N TRP A 82 -6.68 26.66 1.32
CA TRP A 82 -6.15 25.66 0.41
C TRP A 82 -5.40 24.63 1.25
N VAL A 83 -5.99 23.45 1.40
CA VAL A 83 -5.40 22.36 2.18
C VAL A 83 -3.99 22.16 1.61
N ASP A 84 -2.97 22.38 2.43
CA ASP A 84 -1.58 22.25 1.99
C ASP A 84 -1.37 20.84 1.44
N HIS A 85 -0.96 20.74 0.17
CA HIS A 85 -0.84 19.46 -0.51
C HIS A 85 0.16 18.55 0.22
N ASP A 86 1.21 19.13 0.81
CA ASP A 86 2.18 18.42 1.65
C ASP A 86 1.50 17.74 2.85
N SER A 87 0.58 18.45 3.52
CA SER A 87 -0.19 17.89 4.64
C SER A 87 -1.02 16.67 4.24
N THR A 88 -1.61 16.67 3.04
CA THR A 88 -2.41 15.52 2.55
C THR A 88 -1.56 14.30 2.22
N VAL A 89 -0.38 14.49 1.62
CA VAL A 89 0.55 13.40 1.30
C VAL A 89 1.12 12.80 2.58
N GLN A 90 1.46 13.65 3.56
CA GLN A 90 1.91 13.19 4.87
C GLN A 90 0.85 12.36 5.58
N LEU A 91 -0.42 12.78 5.55
CA LEU A 91 -1.52 12.03 6.13
C LEU A 91 -1.74 10.68 5.43
N ALA A 92 -1.63 10.63 4.10
CA ALA A 92 -1.73 9.38 3.34
C ALA A 92 -0.64 8.37 3.71
N ASN A 93 0.55 8.87 4.04
CA ASN A 93 1.70 8.07 4.46
C ASN A 93 1.77 7.82 5.98
N ALA A 94 0.82 8.31 6.78
CA ALA A 94 0.85 8.22 8.24
C ALA A 94 0.88 6.76 8.75
N CYS A 95 0.13 5.86 8.10
CA CYS A 95 0.09 4.45 8.47
C CYS A 95 1.35 3.66 8.07
N LEU A 96 2.31 4.28 7.36
CA LEU A 96 3.59 3.70 6.94
C LEU A 96 3.48 2.24 6.46
N PRO A 97 2.66 1.95 5.43
CA PRO A 97 2.43 0.58 4.98
C PRO A 97 3.74 -0.08 4.57
N ALA A 98 4.03 -1.24 5.16
CA ALA A 98 5.24 -2.02 4.85
C ALA A 98 4.98 -3.19 3.89
N ALA A 99 3.72 -3.40 3.51
CA ALA A 99 3.31 -4.47 2.60
C ALA A 99 2.09 -4.08 1.78
N MET A 100 2.00 -4.67 0.59
CA MET A 100 0.81 -4.68 -0.25
C MET A 100 0.53 -6.11 -0.72
N GLY A 101 -0.71 -6.42 -1.08
CA GLY A 101 -1.02 -7.77 -1.54
C GLY A 101 -2.21 -7.86 -2.48
N LEU A 102 -2.30 -8.99 -3.16
CA LEU A 102 -3.35 -9.30 -4.12
C LEU A 102 -3.84 -10.72 -3.86
N SER A 103 -5.14 -10.85 -3.58
CA SER A 103 -5.81 -12.15 -3.49
C SER A 103 -6.64 -12.41 -4.74
N PHE A 104 -6.46 -13.56 -5.36
CA PHE A 104 -7.20 -13.99 -6.54
C PHE A 104 -7.46 -15.49 -6.48
N ILE A 105 -8.41 -15.97 -7.28
CA ILE A 105 -8.75 -17.39 -7.35
C ILE A 105 -8.27 -17.93 -8.70
N VAL A 106 -7.63 -19.10 -8.69
CA VAL A 106 -7.21 -19.78 -9.90
C VAL A 106 -7.81 -21.17 -10.04
N GLU A 107 -7.90 -21.64 -11.28
CA GLU A 107 -8.30 -22.99 -11.66
C GLU A 107 -7.42 -24.06 -10.99
N ALA A 108 -7.96 -25.26 -10.79
CA ALA A 108 -7.23 -26.38 -10.18
C ALA A 108 -5.96 -26.76 -10.97
N ASP A 109 -6.02 -26.58 -12.30
CA ASP A 109 -4.95 -26.87 -13.24
C ASP A 109 -3.91 -25.75 -13.35
N ALA A 110 -4.22 -24.55 -12.84
CA ALA A 110 -3.26 -23.47 -12.71
C ALA A 110 -2.17 -23.87 -11.71
N ARG A 111 -1.02 -24.27 -12.25
CA ARG A 111 0.13 -24.70 -11.45
C ARG A 111 1.21 -23.64 -11.36
N HIS A 112 1.55 -23.00 -12.48
CA HIS A 112 2.66 -22.07 -12.57
C HIS A 112 2.12 -20.65 -12.77
N LEU A 113 2.60 -19.72 -11.94
CA LEU A 113 2.37 -18.29 -12.07
C LEU A 113 3.71 -17.58 -12.26
N ALA A 114 3.69 -16.48 -12.99
CA ALA A 114 4.80 -15.55 -13.08
C ALA A 114 4.40 -14.22 -12.43
N ILE A 115 5.25 -13.72 -11.53
CA ILE A 115 5.02 -12.47 -10.81
C ILE A 115 6.08 -11.47 -11.27
N SER A 116 5.66 -10.39 -11.91
CA SER A 116 6.56 -9.28 -12.26
C SER A 116 6.35 -8.14 -11.27
N VAL A 117 7.43 -7.57 -10.74
CA VAL A 117 7.38 -6.51 -9.73
C VAL A 117 7.98 -5.25 -10.30
N GLN A 118 7.36 -4.12 -9.98
CA GLN A 118 7.78 -2.77 -10.35
C GLN A 118 7.97 -1.99 -9.05
N ALA A 119 9.14 -1.38 -8.89
CA ALA A 119 9.47 -0.54 -7.75
C ALA A 119 10.66 0.36 -8.10
N ALA A 120 10.94 1.35 -7.26
CA ALA A 120 12.12 2.18 -7.32
C ALA A 120 12.58 2.59 -5.92
N THR A 121 13.86 2.95 -5.80
CA THR A 121 14.41 3.64 -4.64
C THR A 121 14.88 5.03 -5.04
N TYR A 122 15.12 5.90 -4.05
CA TYR A 122 15.71 7.23 -4.29
C TYR A 122 16.97 7.39 -3.46
N THR A 123 18.03 7.87 -4.09
CA THR A 123 19.28 8.24 -3.40
C THR A 123 19.41 9.74 -3.31
N LYS A 124 19.74 10.25 -2.11
CA LYS A 124 20.05 11.66 -1.90
C LYS A 124 21.39 12.00 -2.54
N ALA A 125 21.40 13.03 -3.37
CA ALA A 125 22.57 13.62 -3.99
C ALA A 125 22.55 15.14 -3.82
N VAL A 126 23.56 15.79 -4.38
CA VAL A 126 23.70 17.24 -4.36
C VAL A 126 23.93 17.72 -5.80
N ASP A 127 23.26 18.79 -6.19
CA ASP A 127 23.43 19.41 -7.52
C ASP A 127 24.68 20.33 -7.59
N ALA A 128 24.87 20.99 -8.73
CA ALA A 128 25.98 21.92 -8.92
C ALA A 128 25.93 23.16 -8.01
N ASP A 129 24.75 23.51 -7.50
CA ASP A 129 24.49 24.66 -6.63
C ASP A 129 24.45 24.27 -5.13
N CYS A 130 24.96 23.08 -4.79
CA CYS A 130 24.98 22.53 -3.43
C CYS A 130 23.59 22.28 -2.80
N ARG A 131 22.54 22.12 -3.61
CA ARG A 131 21.18 21.84 -3.15
C ARG A 131 20.91 20.34 -3.10
N PRO A 132 20.13 19.85 -2.11
CA PRO A 132 19.77 18.45 -2.04
C PRO A 132 18.85 18.07 -3.19
N VAL A 133 19.19 17.01 -3.92
CA VAL A 133 18.37 16.43 -4.98
C VAL A 133 18.19 14.93 -4.74
N TRP A 134 17.07 14.37 -5.14
CA TRP A 134 16.77 12.96 -5.00
C TRP A 134 16.72 12.31 -6.37
N ARG A 135 17.61 11.35 -6.61
CA ARG A 135 17.70 10.64 -7.89
C ARG A 135 17.01 9.29 -7.80
N ARG A 136 16.07 9.07 -8.72
CA ARG A 136 15.35 7.81 -8.86
C ARG A 136 16.28 6.70 -9.36
N GLN A 137 16.16 5.52 -8.75
CA GLN A 137 16.80 4.29 -9.20
C GLN A 137 15.71 3.23 -9.39
N PRO A 138 15.27 2.95 -10.64
CA PRO A 138 14.34 1.87 -10.91
C PRO A 138 14.92 0.53 -10.45
N LEU A 139 14.06 -0.31 -9.89
CA LEU A 139 14.43 -1.67 -9.54
C LEU A 139 14.30 -2.56 -10.77
N GLU A 140 15.42 -3.09 -11.24
CA GLU A 140 15.44 -4.12 -12.28
C GLU A 140 15.49 -5.51 -11.63
N ALA A 141 14.39 -6.25 -11.72
CA ALA A 141 14.31 -7.63 -11.23
C ALA A 141 13.57 -8.53 -12.23
N PRO A 142 14.02 -9.78 -12.42
CA PRO A 142 13.33 -10.73 -13.30
C PRO A 142 11.98 -11.14 -12.68
N ALA A 143 11.06 -11.59 -13.54
CA ALA A 143 9.81 -12.17 -13.06
C ALA A 143 10.07 -13.43 -12.22
N LEU A 144 9.37 -13.54 -11.09
CA LEU A 144 9.46 -14.68 -10.19
C LEU A 144 8.50 -15.78 -10.64
N GLU A 145 9.01 -17.00 -10.81
CA GLU A 145 8.18 -18.16 -11.11
C GLU A 145 7.73 -18.87 -9.82
N VAL A 146 6.44 -19.20 -9.74
CA VAL A 146 5.84 -19.83 -8.56
C VAL A 146 5.10 -21.09 -8.95
N ASP A 147 5.41 -22.21 -8.28
CA ASP A 147 4.65 -23.45 -8.41
C ASP A 147 3.67 -23.59 -7.24
N LEU A 148 2.38 -23.34 -7.50
CA LEU A 148 1.31 -23.39 -6.50
C LEU A 148 1.13 -24.77 -5.85
N ARG A 149 1.68 -25.84 -6.44
CA ARG A 149 1.60 -27.20 -5.90
C ARG A 149 2.82 -27.58 -5.06
N ALA A 150 3.91 -26.81 -5.11
CA ALA A 150 5.12 -27.13 -4.36
C ALA A 150 4.88 -27.06 -2.84
N GLN A 151 4.33 -25.95 -2.36
CA GLN A 151 4.03 -25.74 -0.94
C GLN A 151 2.95 -24.65 -0.75
N PRO A 152 2.15 -24.72 0.34
CA PRO A 152 1.06 -23.77 0.59
C PRO A 152 1.53 -22.36 0.93
N PHE A 153 2.77 -22.19 1.37
CA PHE A 153 3.40 -20.88 1.64
C PHE A 153 4.78 -20.85 0.99
N GLN A 154 5.06 -19.89 0.13
CA GLN A 154 6.35 -19.70 -0.54
C GLN A 154 6.86 -18.28 -0.26
N ARG A 155 8.12 -18.14 0.13
CA ARG A 155 8.80 -16.84 0.23
C ARG A 155 9.86 -16.77 -0.85
N LEU A 156 9.84 -15.70 -1.62
CA LEU A 156 10.72 -15.45 -2.75
C LEU A 156 11.43 -14.13 -2.50
N ASP A 157 12.76 -14.16 -2.61
CA ASP A 157 13.58 -12.95 -2.48
C ASP A 157 13.66 -12.28 -3.86
N LEU A 158 13.12 -11.06 -3.99
CA LEU A 158 13.25 -10.26 -5.20
C LEU A 158 14.57 -9.46 -5.14
N THR A 159 14.86 -8.89 -3.97
CA THR A 159 16.12 -8.25 -3.61
C THR A 159 16.50 -8.64 -2.18
N GLU A 160 17.58 -8.06 -1.65
CA GLU A 160 17.95 -8.24 -0.23
C GLU A 160 16.81 -7.82 0.73
N HIS A 161 16.09 -6.76 0.39
CA HIS A 161 15.11 -6.10 1.28
C HIS A 161 13.70 -5.99 0.69
N LEU A 162 13.42 -6.54 -0.48
CA LEU A 162 12.07 -6.60 -1.06
C LEU A 162 11.72 -8.06 -1.33
N LYS A 163 10.63 -8.53 -0.72
CA LYS A 163 10.28 -9.95 -0.67
C LYS A 163 8.84 -10.18 -1.09
N VAL A 164 8.60 -11.35 -1.69
CA VAL A 164 7.27 -11.79 -2.12
C VAL A 164 6.89 -13.05 -1.37
N ASP A 165 5.81 -12.98 -0.61
CA ASP A 165 5.19 -14.14 0.06
C ASP A 165 3.96 -14.57 -0.76
N VAL A 166 3.85 -15.86 -1.07
CA VAL A 166 2.72 -16.45 -1.78
C VAL A 166 2.07 -17.52 -0.92
N ILE A 167 0.80 -17.31 -0.60
CA ILE A 167 -0.03 -18.26 0.13
C ILE A 167 -1.03 -18.87 -0.85
N SER A 168 -1.03 -20.20 -0.99
CA SER A 168 -1.97 -20.95 -1.83
C SER A 168 -2.79 -21.92 -0.98
N ARG A 169 -4.12 -21.77 -1.00
CA ARG A 169 -5.06 -22.66 -0.28
C ARG A 169 -6.05 -23.29 -1.26
N VAL A 170 -6.17 -24.61 -1.21
CA VAL A 170 -7.14 -25.35 -2.01
C VAL A 170 -8.53 -25.22 -1.40
N ARG A 171 -9.54 -24.94 -2.24
CA ARG A 171 -10.95 -24.80 -1.88
C ARG A 171 -11.71 -26.12 -2.11
N GLN A 172 -12.96 -26.16 -1.66
CA GLN A 172 -13.83 -27.35 -1.80
C GLN A 172 -14.11 -27.71 -3.26
N ASP A 173 -14.15 -26.71 -4.15
CA ASP A 173 -14.35 -26.86 -5.60
C ASP A 173 -13.04 -27.16 -6.37
N HIS A 174 -11.98 -27.55 -5.66
CA HIS A 174 -10.62 -27.79 -6.17
C HIS A 174 -9.89 -26.56 -6.74
N SER A 175 -10.55 -25.39 -6.81
CA SER A 175 -9.88 -24.13 -7.14
C SER A 175 -8.91 -23.72 -6.02
N ARG A 176 -8.01 -22.77 -6.31
CA ARG A 176 -7.03 -22.28 -5.34
C ARG A 176 -7.25 -20.81 -5.07
N LEU A 177 -7.42 -20.45 -3.81
CA LEU A 177 -7.28 -19.07 -3.35
C LEU A 177 -5.79 -18.80 -3.16
N VAL A 178 -5.28 -17.84 -3.92
CA VAL A 178 -3.88 -17.43 -3.88
C VAL A 178 -3.81 -15.99 -3.39
N THR A 179 -2.96 -15.74 -2.39
CA THR A 179 -2.61 -14.40 -1.92
C THR A 179 -1.13 -14.18 -2.17
N VAL A 180 -0.80 -13.17 -2.94
CA VAL A 180 0.57 -12.68 -3.16
C VAL A 180 0.74 -11.42 -2.32
N SER A 181 1.80 -11.37 -1.51
CA SER A 181 2.12 -10.22 -0.66
C SER A 181 3.54 -9.76 -0.96
N LEU A 182 3.68 -8.52 -1.40
CA LEU A 182 4.96 -7.85 -1.61
C LEU A 182 5.23 -6.96 -0.39
N TRP A 183 6.39 -7.12 0.24
CA TRP A 183 6.69 -6.43 1.49
C TRP A 183 8.15 -6.01 1.61
N ASN A 184 8.35 -4.89 2.31
CA ASN A 184 9.65 -4.34 2.62
C ASN A 184 10.24 -5.05 3.84
N ALA A 185 11.39 -5.69 3.64
CA ALA A 185 12.12 -6.48 4.62
C ALA A 185 13.29 -5.74 5.29
N HIS A 186 13.41 -4.43 5.09
CA HIS A 186 14.32 -3.62 5.91
C HIS A 186 13.99 -3.78 7.40
N PRO A 187 15.03 -3.81 8.26
CA PRO A 187 14.83 -3.91 9.70
C PRO A 187 14.08 -2.68 10.23
N PRO A 188 13.37 -2.83 11.36
CA PRO A 188 12.64 -1.72 11.95
C PRO A 188 13.55 -0.57 12.34
N VAL A 189 13.15 0.62 11.95
CA VAL A 189 13.88 1.88 12.19
C VAL A 189 13.47 2.46 13.55
N GLY A 190 13.53 1.66 14.62
CA GLY A 190 13.24 2.11 16.00
C GLY A 190 12.08 3.13 16.11
N ARG A 191 12.30 4.22 16.86
CA ARG A 191 11.39 5.39 16.96
C ARG A 191 11.68 6.48 15.92
N GLN A 192 12.61 6.26 14.99
CA GLN A 192 13.01 7.30 14.04
C GLN A 192 12.16 7.22 12.77
N ARG A 193 11.89 8.38 12.15
CA ARG A 193 11.23 8.42 10.84
C ARG A 193 12.02 7.59 9.82
N PRO A 194 11.37 6.73 9.01
CA PRO A 194 12.04 5.96 7.97
C PRO A 194 12.84 6.83 7.01
N GLN A 195 14.06 6.40 6.70
CA GLN A 195 14.89 7.06 5.70
C GLN A 195 14.40 6.71 4.30
N VAL A 196 14.53 7.65 3.36
CA VAL A 196 14.01 7.50 1.98
C VAL A 196 14.66 6.32 1.24
N ASP A 197 15.94 6.07 1.49
CA ASP A 197 16.71 4.96 0.91
C ASP A 197 16.27 3.57 1.41
N THR A 198 15.59 3.50 2.56
CA THR A 198 14.97 2.28 3.09
C THR A 198 13.52 2.07 2.64
N CYS A 199 12.96 3.01 1.87
CA CYS A 199 11.61 2.95 1.33
C CYS A 199 11.62 2.52 -0.14
N PHE A 200 10.63 1.75 -0.54
CA PHE A 200 10.37 1.47 -1.96
C PHE A 200 9.22 2.35 -2.43
N PHE A 201 9.37 2.95 -3.61
CA PHE A 201 8.39 3.83 -4.24
C PHE A 201 7.89 3.20 -5.53
N GLN A 202 6.73 3.68 -6.00
CA GLN A 202 6.08 3.22 -7.23
C GLN A 202 5.90 1.71 -7.24
N VAL A 203 5.54 1.18 -6.07
CA VAL A 203 5.46 -0.25 -5.86
C VAL A 203 4.19 -0.80 -6.49
N GLY A 204 4.35 -1.79 -7.36
CA GLY A 204 3.29 -2.53 -8.00
C GLY A 204 3.77 -3.91 -8.42
N PHE A 205 2.85 -4.84 -8.65
CA PHE A 205 3.19 -6.12 -9.23
C PHE A 205 2.04 -6.66 -10.08
N GLU A 206 2.40 -7.47 -11.07
CA GLU A 206 1.48 -8.16 -11.96
C GLU A 206 1.65 -9.67 -11.81
N VAL A 207 0.54 -10.40 -11.79
CA VAL A 207 0.53 -11.86 -11.77
C VAL A 207 -0.06 -12.39 -13.06
N THR A 208 0.70 -13.21 -13.78
CA THR A 208 0.27 -13.83 -15.03
C THR A 208 0.36 -15.35 -14.95
N SER A 209 -0.40 -16.05 -15.79
CA SER A 209 -0.26 -17.50 -15.97
C SER A 209 0.32 -17.80 -17.35
N PRO A 210 1.62 -18.10 -17.46
CA PRO A 210 2.27 -18.27 -18.75
C PRO A 210 1.81 -19.52 -19.52
N ARG A 211 1.19 -20.48 -18.83
CA ARG A 211 0.82 -21.80 -19.41
C ARG A 211 -0.67 -22.00 -19.59
N LEU A 212 -1.51 -21.16 -18.99
CA LEU A 212 -2.97 -21.31 -19.01
C LEU A 212 -3.65 -19.94 -19.20
N PRO A 213 -4.29 -19.70 -20.36
CA PRO A 213 -4.87 -18.39 -20.67
C PRO A 213 -6.08 -18.04 -19.78
N PHE A 214 -6.84 -19.04 -19.33
CA PHE A 214 -8.00 -18.87 -18.45
C PHE A 214 -7.72 -19.41 -17.05
N ALA A 215 -6.57 -19.05 -16.47
CA ALA A 215 -6.19 -19.52 -15.15
C ALA A 215 -6.99 -18.85 -14.02
N PHE A 216 -7.46 -17.62 -14.21
CA PHE A 216 -8.08 -16.81 -13.15
C PHE A 216 -9.61 -16.91 -13.17
N ARG A 217 -10.19 -17.13 -11.98
CA ARG A 217 -11.64 -17.19 -11.76
C ARG A 217 -12.15 -15.89 -11.16
N GLU A 218 -13.45 -15.66 -11.34
CA GLU A 218 -14.16 -14.63 -10.63
C GLU A 218 -14.01 -14.81 -9.11
N TYR A 219 -13.71 -13.72 -8.43
CA TYR A 219 -13.48 -13.71 -7.00
C TYR A 219 -14.81 -13.82 -6.25
N ARG A 220 -15.26 -15.06 -6.05
CA ARG A 220 -16.41 -15.38 -5.19
C ARG A 220 -15.93 -16.22 -4.03
N LEU A 221 -15.88 -15.62 -2.84
CA LEU A 221 -15.76 -16.37 -1.59
C LEU A 221 -17.05 -17.18 -1.47
N GLY A 222 -16.92 -18.49 -1.59
CA GLY A 222 -18.06 -19.35 -1.88
C GLY A 222 -19.10 -19.24 -0.80
N HIS A 223 -20.36 -18.98 -1.20
CA HIS A 223 -21.60 -19.03 -0.44
C HIS A 223 -21.41 -19.42 1.03
N HIS A 224 -21.06 -18.45 1.87
CA HIS A 224 -21.20 -18.65 3.31
C HIS A 224 -22.68 -18.90 3.57
N ARG A 225 -22.99 -19.98 4.31
CA ARG A 225 -24.35 -20.44 4.63
C ARG A 225 -25.17 -19.47 5.51
N ASN A 226 -24.78 -18.21 5.57
CA ASN A 226 -25.51 -17.07 6.10
C ASN A 226 -25.51 -15.99 5.00
N HIS A 227 -26.38 -16.14 4.01
CA HIS A 227 -26.78 -15.00 3.19
C HIS A 227 -27.83 -14.25 4.00
N ASP A 228 -27.50 -13.04 4.45
CA ASP A 228 -28.55 -12.09 4.82
C ASP A 228 -29.11 -11.46 3.53
N GLU A 229 -30.35 -10.94 3.58
CA GLU A 229 -31.02 -10.34 2.42
C GLU A 229 -30.19 -9.21 1.74
N GLU A 230 -29.28 -8.59 2.51
CA GLU A 230 -28.37 -7.55 2.05
C GLU A 230 -27.34 -8.08 1.02
N ASP A 231 -26.74 -9.26 1.26
CA ASP A 231 -25.74 -9.85 0.35
C ASP A 231 -26.39 -10.24 -1.00
N GLU A 232 -27.61 -10.77 -0.96
CA GLU A 232 -28.36 -11.12 -2.17
C GLU A 232 -28.78 -9.87 -2.97
N SER A 233 -29.15 -8.80 -2.28
CA SER A 233 -29.45 -7.50 -2.90
C SER A 233 -28.21 -6.90 -3.58
N LEU A 234 -27.04 -6.99 -2.92
CA LEU A 234 -25.76 -6.56 -3.49
C LEU A 234 -25.38 -7.40 -4.71
N ASP A 235 -25.54 -8.72 -4.66
CA ASP A 235 -25.31 -9.60 -5.81
C ASP A 235 -26.22 -9.27 -7.00
N LEU A 236 -27.48 -8.90 -6.74
CA LEU A 236 -28.41 -8.45 -7.79
C LEU A 236 -27.99 -7.10 -8.38
N LEU A 237 -27.60 -6.14 -7.53
CA LEU A 237 -27.17 -4.81 -7.95
C LEU A 237 -25.87 -4.86 -8.77
N TYR A 238 -24.93 -5.71 -8.35
CA TYR A 238 -23.60 -5.84 -8.94
C TYR A 238 -23.44 -7.06 -9.85
N ARG A 239 -24.53 -7.72 -10.26
CA ARG A 239 -24.52 -8.93 -11.12
C ARG A 239 -23.69 -8.82 -12.41
N ASN A 240 -23.49 -7.59 -12.90
CA ASN A 240 -22.73 -7.31 -14.12
C ASN A 240 -21.33 -6.73 -13.85
N ARG A 241 -20.89 -6.67 -12.59
CA ARG A 241 -19.55 -6.24 -12.17
C ARG A 241 -18.80 -7.47 -11.65
N ARG A 242 -17.95 -8.03 -12.49
CA ARG A 242 -17.13 -9.19 -12.15
C ARG A 242 -15.80 -8.70 -11.57
N ALA A 243 -15.49 -9.10 -10.35
CA ALA A 243 -14.18 -8.91 -9.74
C ALA A 243 -13.36 -10.19 -9.87
N PHE A 244 -12.08 -10.08 -10.22
CA PHE A 244 -11.19 -11.25 -10.34
C PHE A 244 -10.13 -11.32 -9.24
N ALA A 245 -9.89 -10.19 -8.57
CA ALA A 245 -8.96 -10.09 -7.46
C ALA A 245 -9.43 -9.06 -6.44
N ILE A 246 -8.90 -9.16 -5.23
CA ILE A 246 -9.02 -8.17 -4.16
C ILE A 246 -7.61 -7.72 -3.78
N GLY A 247 -7.40 -6.41 -3.77
CA GLY A 247 -6.17 -5.80 -3.27
C GLY A 247 -6.19 -5.63 -1.75
N HIS A 248 -5.04 -5.82 -1.12
CA HIS A 248 -4.80 -5.61 0.31
C HIS A 248 -3.81 -4.46 0.45
N GLY A 249 -4.28 -3.29 0.88
CA GLY A 249 -3.47 -2.07 0.91
C GLY A 249 -3.10 -1.54 -0.47
N CYS A 250 -3.78 -2.00 -1.53
CA CYS A 250 -3.56 -1.54 -2.90
C CYS A 250 -4.84 -1.65 -3.74
N ALA A 251 -4.86 -0.93 -4.87
CA ALA A 251 -5.84 -1.17 -5.91
C ALA A 251 -5.56 -2.50 -6.61
N ALA A 252 -6.61 -3.15 -7.12
CA ALA A 252 -6.52 -4.33 -7.96
C ALA A 252 -7.14 -4.02 -9.31
N ASP A 253 -6.42 -4.37 -10.38
CA ASP A 253 -6.90 -4.28 -11.76
C ASP A 253 -6.66 -5.61 -12.47
N TRP A 254 -7.40 -5.86 -13.55
CA TRP A 254 -7.29 -7.07 -14.35
C TRP A 254 -7.43 -6.76 -15.83
N GLY A 255 -6.44 -7.22 -16.61
CA GLY A 255 -6.48 -7.12 -18.06
C GLY A 255 -7.62 -7.96 -18.65
N MET A 256 -8.47 -7.33 -19.45
CA MET A 256 -9.46 -8.06 -20.26
C MET A 256 -8.74 -8.61 -21.50
N VAL A 257 -8.61 -9.93 -21.60
CA VAL A 257 -8.33 -10.53 -22.90
C VAL A 257 -9.66 -10.51 -23.66
N GLU A 258 -9.78 -9.61 -24.65
CA GLU A 258 -10.95 -9.59 -25.54
C GLU A 258 -11.04 -10.94 -26.26
N ASN A 259 -11.95 -11.79 -25.80
CA ASN A 259 -12.39 -12.94 -26.56
C ASN A 259 -13.32 -12.43 -27.66
N GLY A 260 -12.87 -12.53 -28.91
CA GLY A 260 -13.73 -12.35 -30.10
C GLY A 260 -14.79 -13.44 -30.23
#